data_AF-A0A849ZAN8-F1
#
_entry.id   AF-A0A849ZAN8-F1
#
_cell.length_a   1.000
_cell.length_b   1.000
_cell.length_c   1.000
_cell.angle_alpha   90.00
_cell.angle_beta   90.00
_cell.angle_gamma   90.00
#
_symmetry.space_group_name_H-M   'P 1'
#
loop_
_entity.id
_entity.type
_entity.pdbx_description
1 polymer ?
#
loop_
_entity_poly.entity_id
_entity_poly.type
_entity_poly.pdbx_seq_one_letter_code
_entity_poly.pdbx_strand_id
1 'polypeptide(L)'
;MLQSVLSPGFRAIVVALSAGHFGCGDEPPATSRSATVATSATTAGSATPTGSAAASASAKEEPASKLAGRWSGTYESKKARVSLDPGVKDKALESDDGKAASGKGEIELAIAADGTVSGRVSGPLGPGVLSGMAEADGITATLAPEDPGADGAMTGTLALEPAQSDWKGTLRASSGSGEVAREAEVTVKSAPK
;
A
#
# COMPACT_ATOMS: atom_id res chain seq x y z
N MET A 1 -4.15 34.79 -25.03
CA MET A 1 -2.94 34.25 -25.68
C MET A 1 -2.49 33.04 -24.86
N LEU A 2 -3.14 31.87 -25.01
CA LEU A 2 -2.68 30.76 -25.87
C LEU A 2 -1.15 30.60 -25.87
N GLN A 3 -0.62 29.71 -25.04
CA GLN A 3 0.48 28.86 -25.45
C GLN A 3 0.19 27.42 -25.06
N SER A 4 0.08 26.63 -26.12
CA SER A 4 -0.12 25.21 -26.18
C SER A 4 1.23 24.56 -26.54
N VAL A 5 1.29 23.25 -26.35
CA VAL A 5 2.22 22.27 -26.93
C VAL A 5 3.70 22.33 -26.52
N LEU A 6 4.13 21.33 -25.73
CA LEU A 6 5.22 20.44 -26.16
C LEU A 6 5.24 19.15 -25.31
N SER A 7 4.63 18.09 -25.81
CA SER A 7 4.83 16.72 -25.31
C SER A 7 5.94 16.06 -26.15
N PRO A 8 7.09 15.67 -25.56
CA PRO A 8 8.02 14.77 -26.23
C PRO A 8 7.53 13.32 -26.10
N GLY A 9 7.47 12.65 -27.25
CA GLY A 9 6.90 11.32 -27.43
C GLY A 9 7.66 10.21 -26.69
N PHE A 10 6.89 9.34 -26.04
CA PHE A 10 7.35 8.05 -25.54
C PHE A 10 7.67 7.14 -26.74
N ARG A 11 8.96 6.85 -26.94
CA ARG A 11 9.41 5.81 -27.85
C ARG A 11 9.19 4.45 -27.19
N ALA A 12 8.46 3.58 -27.89
CA ALA A 12 8.34 2.18 -27.57
C ALA A 12 9.72 1.51 -27.50
N ILE A 13 10.05 0.86 -26.38
CA ILE A 13 11.17 -0.08 -26.29
C ILE A 13 10.58 -1.48 -26.39
N VAL A 14 10.98 -2.15 -27.47
CA VAL A 14 10.67 -3.54 -27.81
C VAL A 14 11.39 -4.46 -26.83
N VAL A 15 10.62 -5.37 -26.25
CA VAL A 15 11.07 -6.52 -25.44
C VAL A 15 11.85 -7.48 -26.33
N ALA A 16 13.05 -7.88 -25.90
CA ALA A 16 13.81 -8.97 -26.49
C ALA A 16 14.27 -9.97 -25.41
N LEU A 17 13.84 -11.21 -25.62
CA LEU A 17 14.30 -12.51 -25.13
C LEU A 17 15.59 -12.57 -24.29
N SER A 18 15.52 -13.40 -23.24
CA SER A 18 16.46 -14.51 -23.07
C SER A 18 15.85 -15.63 -22.22
N ALA A 19 15.72 -16.80 -22.84
CA ALA A 19 15.43 -18.06 -22.19
C ALA A 19 16.76 -18.65 -21.66
N GLY A 20 16.78 -19.04 -20.38
CA GLY A 20 17.90 -19.68 -19.71
C GLY A 20 17.44 -20.93 -18.97
N HIS A 21 18.16 -22.02 -19.22
CA HIS A 21 17.92 -23.42 -18.86
C HIS A 21 18.09 -23.76 -17.36
N PHE A 22 17.34 -24.79 -16.94
CA PHE A 22 17.68 -25.92 -16.05
C PHE A 22 18.71 -25.72 -14.93
N GLY A 23 18.23 -25.82 -13.69
CA GLY A 23 18.99 -26.26 -12.52
C GLY A 23 18.19 -27.30 -11.74
N CYS A 24 18.58 -28.56 -11.86
CA CYS A 24 18.13 -29.70 -11.06
C CYS A 24 19.18 -29.95 -9.97
N GLY A 25 18.75 -30.26 -8.75
CA GLY A 25 19.58 -30.60 -7.58
C GLY A 25 19.20 -29.75 -6.37
N ASP A 26 19.14 -30.22 -5.14
CA ASP A 26 19.48 -31.51 -4.55
C ASP A 26 18.81 -31.48 -3.16
N GLU A 27 18.14 -32.56 -2.79
CA GLU A 27 17.38 -32.74 -1.55
C GLU A 27 18.32 -33.08 -0.37
N PRO A 28 18.19 -32.41 0.81
CA PRO A 28 18.69 -32.98 2.05
C PRO A 28 17.58 -33.20 3.11
N PRO A 29 17.83 -34.10 4.08
CA PRO A 29 16.84 -35.05 4.55
C PRO A 29 15.92 -34.54 5.66
N ALA A 30 14.71 -35.13 5.67
CA ALA A 30 13.76 -35.07 6.76
C ALA A 30 14.40 -35.52 8.09
N THR A 31 14.55 -34.59 9.03
CA THR A 31 14.81 -34.94 10.44
C THR A 31 13.48 -35.21 11.12
N SER A 32 13.16 -36.50 11.23
CA SER A 32 12.09 -37.00 12.09
C SER A 32 12.40 -36.65 13.55
N ARG A 33 11.60 -35.78 14.16
CA ARG A 33 11.45 -35.73 15.62
C ARG A 33 10.04 -36.18 15.97
N SER A 34 9.94 -37.43 16.42
CA SER A 34 8.79 -37.91 17.17
C SER A 34 8.72 -37.14 18.49
N ALA A 35 7.63 -36.42 18.70
CA ALA A 35 7.18 -36.01 20.02
C ALA A 35 5.74 -36.50 20.19
N THR A 36 5.61 -37.68 20.78
CA THR A 36 4.37 -38.21 21.34
C THR A 36 4.04 -37.41 22.59
N VAL A 37 2.89 -36.71 22.61
CA VAL A 37 2.22 -36.36 23.86
C VAL A 37 0.71 -36.21 23.67
N ALA A 38 0.00 -37.15 24.30
CA ALA A 38 -1.28 -37.08 24.99
C ALA A 38 -2.49 -36.42 24.30
N THR A 39 -3.41 -37.31 23.93
CA THR A 39 -4.87 -37.15 23.87
C THR A 39 -5.42 -36.33 25.04
N SER A 40 -6.19 -35.29 24.74
CA SER A 40 -7.29 -34.83 25.60
C SER A 40 -8.45 -34.44 24.68
N ALA A 41 -9.43 -35.34 24.62
CA ALA A 41 -10.72 -35.04 24.03
C ALA A 41 -11.44 -34.06 24.95
N THR A 42 -11.74 -32.87 24.44
CA THR A 42 -12.66 -31.95 25.09
C THR A 42 -13.85 -31.71 24.15
N THR A 43 -14.99 -32.04 24.73
CA THR A 43 -16.37 -32.04 24.24
C THR A 43 -16.74 -30.84 23.36
N ALA A 44 -17.43 -31.15 22.26
CA ALA A 44 -18.19 -30.20 21.47
C ALA A 44 -19.29 -29.56 22.34
N GLY A 45 -19.07 -28.31 22.75
CA GLY A 45 -20.12 -27.43 23.25
C GLY A 45 -20.66 -26.57 22.11
N SER A 46 -21.84 -26.90 21.61
CA SER A 46 -22.66 -25.95 20.83
C SER A 46 -23.04 -24.79 21.75
N ALA A 47 -22.28 -23.71 21.70
CA ALA A 47 -22.68 -22.42 22.23
C ALA A 47 -23.14 -21.54 21.07
N THR A 48 -24.45 -21.35 20.95
CA THR A 48 -25.05 -20.24 20.22
C THR A 48 -24.50 -18.93 20.80
N PRO A 49 -23.83 -18.06 20.04
CA PRO A 49 -23.61 -16.70 20.50
C PRO A 49 -24.96 -15.98 20.49
N THR A 50 -25.54 -15.91 21.69
CA THR A 50 -26.48 -14.90 22.17
C THR A 50 -26.18 -13.55 21.52
N GLY A 51 -27.23 -12.95 20.95
CA GLY A 51 -27.19 -11.64 20.33
C GLY A 51 -26.50 -10.62 21.21
N SER A 52 -25.34 -10.13 20.74
CA SER A 52 -24.70 -8.97 21.32
C SER A 52 -25.46 -7.76 20.80
N ALA A 53 -26.20 -7.12 21.69
CA ALA A 53 -26.98 -5.94 21.43
C ALA A 53 -26.12 -4.90 20.70
N ALA A 54 -26.62 -4.46 19.55
CA ALA A 54 -26.13 -3.28 18.86
C ALA A 54 -26.19 -2.11 19.84
N ALA A 55 -25.03 -1.70 20.34
CA ALA A 55 -24.87 -0.37 20.89
C ALA A 55 -25.05 0.60 19.72
N SER A 56 -26.29 1.03 19.48
CA SER A 56 -26.57 2.29 18.81
C SER A 56 -25.99 3.39 19.69
N ALA A 57 -24.68 3.61 19.56
CA ALA A 57 -24.12 4.91 19.88
C ALA A 57 -24.88 5.88 18.98
N SER A 58 -25.68 6.76 19.58
CA SER A 58 -26.20 7.94 18.91
C SER A 58 -25.01 8.63 18.27
N ALA A 59 -24.85 8.45 16.97
CA ALA A 59 -23.94 9.22 16.15
C ALA A 59 -24.40 10.67 16.31
N LYS A 60 -23.69 11.40 17.16
CA LYS A 60 -23.73 12.84 17.18
C LYS A 60 -23.42 13.24 15.75
N GLU A 61 -24.40 13.83 15.08
CA GLU A 61 -24.33 14.23 13.68
C GLU A 61 -23.29 15.35 13.59
N GLU A 62 -22.03 14.92 13.49
CA GLU A 62 -20.89 15.80 13.33
C GLU A 62 -21.03 16.46 11.95
N PRO A 63 -20.79 17.77 11.83
CA PRO A 63 -21.00 18.48 10.58
C PRO A 63 -20.25 17.76 9.47
N ALA A 64 -21.00 17.27 8.47
CA ALA A 64 -20.44 16.49 7.37
C ALA A 64 -19.21 17.20 6.81
N SER A 65 -18.05 16.53 6.91
CA SER A 65 -16.81 17.04 6.37
C SER A 65 -17.05 17.41 4.90
N LYS A 66 -16.72 18.65 4.52
CA LYS A 66 -16.85 19.13 3.12
C LYS A 66 -16.05 18.28 2.12
N LEU A 67 -15.15 17.44 2.65
CA LEU A 67 -14.27 16.52 1.94
C LEU A 67 -14.91 15.15 1.69
N ALA A 68 -16.08 14.88 2.27
CA ALA A 68 -16.77 13.60 2.14
C ALA A 68 -17.12 13.31 0.67
N GLY A 69 -16.73 12.13 0.19
CA GLY A 69 -16.88 11.76 -1.20
C GLY A 69 -15.89 10.70 -1.65
N ARG A 70 -15.99 10.32 -2.93
CA ARG A 70 -15.02 9.45 -3.59
C ARG A 70 -14.00 10.29 -4.34
N TRP A 71 -12.75 9.88 -4.23
CA TRP A 71 -11.60 10.49 -4.84
C TRP A 71 -10.82 9.40 -5.57
N SER A 72 -10.37 9.71 -6.78
CA SER A 72 -9.57 8.79 -7.59
C SER A 72 -8.35 9.51 -8.09
N GLY A 73 -7.24 8.80 -8.19
CA GLY A 73 -5.98 9.39 -8.57
C GLY A 73 -4.98 8.38 -9.09
N THR A 74 -3.80 8.92 -9.36
CA THR A 74 -2.67 8.13 -9.81
C THR A 74 -1.46 8.49 -8.97
N TYR A 75 -0.54 7.55 -8.89
CA TYR A 75 0.74 7.76 -8.24
C TYR A 75 1.87 7.22 -9.12
N GLU A 76 3.06 7.79 -8.94
CA GLU A 76 4.27 7.32 -9.59
C GLU A 76 5.31 6.98 -8.53
N SER A 77 5.54 5.67 -8.34
CA SER A 77 6.50 5.13 -7.38
C SER A 77 7.92 5.13 -7.94
N LYS A 78 8.87 5.64 -7.13
CA LYS A 78 10.30 5.71 -7.41
C LYS A 78 11.11 5.22 -6.20
N LYS A 79 12.40 4.96 -6.40
CA LYS A 79 13.32 4.59 -5.31
C LYS A 79 13.40 5.73 -4.29
N ALA A 80 13.12 5.45 -3.02
CA ALA A 80 13.26 6.45 -1.97
C ALA A 80 14.74 6.78 -1.74
N ARG A 81 15.05 8.05 -1.50
CA ARG A 81 16.41 8.47 -1.15
C ARG A 81 16.64 8.25 0.34
N VAL A 82 17.39 7.22 0.70
CA VAL A 82 17.82 6.98 2.08
C VAL A 82 19.16 7.69 2.31
N SER A 83 19.16 8.73 3.14
CA SER A 83 20.38 9.39 3.58
C SER A 83 20.96 8.63 4.76
N LEU A 84 22.06 7.90 4.53
CA LEU A 84 22.84 7.27 5.59
C LEU A 84 23.93 8.25 6.08
N ASP A 85 24.27 8.17 7.36
CA ASP A 85 25.40 8.91 7.93
C ASP A 85 26.71 8.56 7.21
N PRO A 86 27.64 9.52 7.08
CA PRO A 86 28.91 9.29 6.39
C PRO A 86 29.71 8.17 7.08
N GLY A 87 29.83 7.02 6.41
CA GLY A 87 30.58 5.85 6.89
C GLY A 87 29.73 4.59 7.06
N VAL A 88 28.41 4.69 7.03
CA VAL A 88 27.51 3.53 7.07
C VAL A 88 27.24 3.06 5.65
N LYS A 89 27.66 1.83 5.32
CA LYS A 89 27.36 1.16 4.06
C LYS A 89 26.33 0.07 4.31
N ASP A 90 25.14 0.25 3.76
CA ASP A 90 24.10 -0.76 3.82
C ASP A 90 24.00 -1.48 2.47
N LYS A 91 24.56 -2.69 2.41
CA LYS A 91 24.63 -3.47 1.16
C LYS A 91 23.24 -3.82 0.60
N ALA A 92 22.21 -3.88 1.44
CA ALA A 92 20.85 -4.17 1.00
C ALA A 92 20.28 -3.00 0.19
N LEU A 93 20.49 -1.76 0.66
CA LEU A 93 20.07 -0.54 -0.06
C LEU A 93 20.88 -0.29 -1.35
N GLU A 94 22.16 -0.70 -1.36
CA GLU A 94 23.01 -0.66 -2.55
C GLU A 94 22.59 -1.69 -3.61
N SER A 95 22.07 -2.85 -3.19
CA SER A 95 21.62 -3.92 -4.10
C SER A 95 20.23 -3.68 -4.67
N ASP A 96 19.48 -2.70 -4.17
CA ASP A 96 18.21 -2.30 -4.77
C ASP A 96 18.46 -1.59 -6.11
N ASP A 97 18.24 -2.30 -7.22
CA ASP A 97 18.32 -1.76 -8.59
C ASP A 97 17.29 -0.66 -8.89
N GLY A 98 16.42 -0.33 -7.93
CA GLY A 98 15.39 0.69 -8.10
C GLY A 98 14.25 0.28 -9.03
N LYS A 99 14.30 -0.91 -9.64
CA LYS A 99 13.28 -1.39 -10.60
C LYS A 99 12.11 -2.09 -9.92
N ALA A 100 12.35 -2.80 -8.82
CA ALA A 100 11.29 -3.47 -8.08
C ALA A 100 10.31 -2.42 -7.53
N ALA A 101 9.00 -2.64 -7.71
CA ALA A 101 7.95 -1.75 -7.20
C ALA A 101 8.02 -0.27 -7.63
N SER A 102 8.69 0.03 -8.74
CA SER A 102 8.68 1.35 -9.38
C SER A 102 7.72 1.37 -10.58
N GLY A 103 7.00 2.47 -10.76
CA GLY A 103 6.07 2.63 -11.87
C GLY A 103 4.80 3.38 -11.49
N LYS A 104 3.87 3.44 -12.43
CA LYS A 104 2.58 4.09 -12.24
C LYS A 104 1.58 3.12 -11.63
N GLY A 105 0.80 3.62 -10.67
CA GLY A 105 -0.34 2.90 -10.12
C GLY A 105 -1.54 3.81 -9.90
N GLU A 106 -2.61 3.19 -9.43
CA GLU A 106 -3.91 3.81 -9.22
C GLU A 106 -4.24 3.80 -7.73
N ILE A 107 -4.94 4.85 -7.30
CA ILE A 107 -5.37 5.03 -5.92
C ILE A 107 -6.83 5.48 -5.91
N GLU A 108 -7.62 4.82 -5.08
CA GLU A 108 -9.01 5.17 -4.82
C GLU A 108 -9.17 5.46 -3.33
N LEU A 109 -9.78 6.59 -3.00
CA LEU A 109 -10.09 7.00 -1.63
C LEU A 109 -11.57 7.30 -1.51
N ALA A 110 -12.14 6.94 -0.37
CA ALA A 110 -13.48 7.25 0.05
C ALA A 110 -13.38 7.90 1.43
N ILE A 111 -13.79 9.16 1.50
CA ILE A 111 -13.82 9.94 2.73
C ILE A 111 -15.27 9.94 3.21
N ALA A 112 -15.50 9.41 4.42
CA ALA A 112 -16.79 9.42 5.07
C ALA A 112 -17.09 10.79 5.71
N ALA A 113 -18.34 10.99 6.12
CA ALA A 113 -18.80 12.28 6.66
C ALA A 113 -18.10 12.66 7.98
N ASP A 114 -17.65 11.65 8.74
CA ASP A 114 -16.88 11.73 9.98
C ASP A 114 -15.38 11.99 9.76
N GLY A 115 -14.93 12.11 8.50
CA GLY A 115 -13.52 12.27 8.16
C GLY A 115 -12.75 10.95 8.07
N THR A 116 -13.38 9.79 8.30
CA THR A 116 -12.72 8.49 8.13
C THR A 116 -12.36 8.28 6.66
N VAL A 117 -11.09 7.94 6.40
CA VAL A 117 -10.57 7.66 5.07
C VAL A 117 -10.41 6.16 4.89
N SER A 118 -11.01 5.63 3.84
CA SER A 118 -10.85 4.27 3.38
C SER A 118 -10.45 4.28 1.92
N GLY A 119 -9.60 3.37 1.48
CA GLY A 119 -9.14 3.38 0.10
C GLY A 119 -8.48 2.10 -0.34
N ARG A 120 -8.13 2.04 -1.61
CA ARG A 120 -7.36 0.95 -2.21
C ARG A 120 -6.29 1.50 -3.12
N VAL A 121 -5.22 0.73 -3.23
CA VAL A 121 -4.07 1.00 -4.09
C VAL A 121 -3.84 -0.23 -4.96
N SER A 122 -3.56 0.01 -6.23
CA SER A 122 -3.16 -1.03 -7.18
C SER A 122 -2.00 -0.55 -8.05
N GLY A 123 -1.10 -1.46 -8.40
CA GLY A 123 0.02 -1.19 -9.28
C GLY A 123 1.32 -1.80 -8.78
N PRO A 124 2.48 -1.15 -8.99
CA PRO A 124 3.79 -1.73 -8.70
C PRO A 124 4.08 -1.93 -7.21
N LEU A 125 3.36 -1.23 -6.32
CA LEU A 125 3.47 -1.43 -4.87
C LEU A 125 2.70 -2.67 -4.37
N GLY A 126 2.02 -3.38 -5.29
CA GLY A 126 1.09 -4.44 -4.96
C GLY A 126 -0.32 -3.91 -4.60
N PRO A 127 -1.30 -4.82 -4.50
CA PRO A 127 -2.62 -4.49 -4.01
C PRO A 127 -2.60 -4.19 -2.51
N GLY A 128 -3.22 -3.08 -2.11
CA GLY A 128 -3.26 -2.67 -0.70
C GLY A 128 -4.50 -1.88 -0.36
N VAL A 129 -4.80 -1.84 0.94
CA VAL A 129 -5.86 -1.03 1.53
C VAL A 129 -5.26 0.18 2.22
N LEU A 130 -5.96 1.30 2.09
CA LEU A 130 -5.64 2.54 2.79
C LEU A 130 -6.68 2.78 3.88
N SER A 131 -6.21 3.11 5.06
CA SER A 131 -7.07 3.49 6.19
C SER A 131 -6.46 4.68 6.93
N GLY A 132 -7.27 5.69 7.25
CA GLY A 132 -6.76 6.91 7.85
C GLY A 132 -7.84 7.92 8.24
N MET A 133 -7.42 9.17 8.39
CA MET A 133 -8.27 10.31 8.75
C MET A 133 -8.01 11.50 7.82
N ALA A 134 -9.08 12.19 7.49
CA ALA A 134 -9.09 13.45 6.78
C ALA A 134 -9.35 14.57 7.78
N GLU A 135 -8.41 15.51 7.84
CA GLU A 135 -8.48 16.72 8.66
C GLU A 135 -8.61 17.94 7.73
N ALA A 136 -8.82 19.13 8.33
CA ALA A 136 -8.93 20.38 7.56
C ALA A 136 -7.65 20.71 6.77
N ASP A 137 -6.48 20.35 7.32
CA ASP A 137 -5.16 20.69 6.77
C ASP A 137 -4.57 19.61 5.87
N GLY A 138 -5.13 18.40 5.85
CA GLY A 138 -4.50 17.26 5.19
C GLY A 138 -5.24 15.94 5.36
N ILE A 139 -4.87 14.95 4.54
CA ILE A 139 -5.31 13.56 4.72
C ILE A 139 -4.09 12.73 5.09
N THR A 140 -4.19 11.95 6.17
CA THR A 140 -3.16 10.98 6.54
C THR A 140 -3.77 9.59 6.51
N ALA A 141 -3.15 8.65 5.81
CA ALA A 141 -3.57 7.26 5.75
C ALA A 141 -2.39 6.31 5.83
N THR A 142 -2.64 5.11 6.34
CA THR A 142 -1.68 4.01 6.36
C THR A 142 -2.03 3.03 5.24
N LEU A 143 -1.04 2.64 4.46
CA LEU A 143 -1.10 1.57 3.48
C LEU A 143 -0.78 0.24 4.17
N ALA A 144 -1.73 -0.69 4.11
CA ALA A 144 -1.51 -2.08 4.47
C ALA A 144 -1.71 -2.97 3.22
N PRO A 145 -0.83 -3.94 2.98
CA PRO A 145 -1.02 -4.88 1.88
C PRO A 145 -2.27 -5.73 2.12
N GLU A 146 -2.98 -6.10 1.06
CA GLU A 146 -4.13 -7.02 1.19
C GLU A 146 -3.68 -8.42 1.66
N ASP A 147 -2.51 -8.86 1.18
CA ASP A 147 -1.84 -10.09 1.62
C ASP A 147 -0.45 -9.74 2.16
N PRO A 148 -0.22 -9.80 3.48
CA PRO A 148 1.09 -9.51 4.08
C PRO A 148 2.14 -10.60 3.82
N GLY A 149 1.73 -11.79 3.36
CA GLY A 149 2.62 -12.90 3.01
C GLY A 149 3.03 -12.91 1.54
N ALA A 150 2.44 -12.07 0.70
CA ALA A 150 2.80 -11.96 -0.70
C ALA A 150 4.22 -11.41 -0.88
N ASP A 151 4.96 -11.98 -1.83
CA ASP A 151 6.27 -11.46 -2.23
C ASP A 151 6.13 -10.00 -2.71
N GLY A 152 6.87 -9.11 -2.05
CA GLY A 152 6.83 -7.67 -2.35
C GLY A 152 5.69 -6.91 -1.67
N ALA A 153 5.00 -7.50 -0.70
CA ALA A 153 4.04 -6.78 0.13
C ALA A 153 4.67 -5.55 0.79
N MET A 154 4.05 -4.38 0.58
CA MET A 154 4.53 -3.11 1.12
C MET A 154 3.53 -2.49 2.08
N THR A 155 4.06 -1.95 3.17
CA THR A 155 3.33 -1.12 4.14
C THR A 155 3.83 0.30 4.06
N GLY A 156 2.99 1.28 4.33
CA GLY A 156 3.40 2.67 4.15
C GLY A 156 2.50 3.71 4.81
N THR A 157 2.87 4.97 4.62
CA THR A 157 2.10 6.12 5.05
C THR A 157 1.90 7.07 3.88
N LEU A 158 0.65 7.45 3.66
CA LEU A 158 0.21 8.46 2.72
C LEU A 158 -0.07 9.74 3.49
N ALA A 159 0.55 10.84 3.05
CA ALA A 159 0.19 12.19 3.49
C ALA A 159 -0.22 12.98 2.25
N LEU A 160 -1.43 13.55 2.25
CA LEU A 160 -1.93 14.45 1.21
C LEU A 160 -2.21 15.83 1.79
N GLU A 161 -1.84 16.85 1.03
CA GLU A 161 -2.08 18.25 1.32
C GLU A 161 -3.10 18.81 0.32
N PRO A 162 -3.99 19.73 0.76
CA PRO A 162 -4.99 20.33 -0.09
C PRO A 162 -4.34 21.24 -1.14
N ALA A 163 -4.67 21.07 -2.42
CA ALA A 163 -4.13 21.85 -3.53
C ALA A 163 -5.24 22.43 -4.42
N GLN A 164 -5.81 23.57 -4.03
CA GLN A 164 -6.89 24.33 -4.71
C GLN A 164 -8.15 23.53 -5.10
N SER A 165 -8.03 22.54 -5.97
CA SER A 165 -9.11 21.67 -6.47
C SER A 165 -8.73 20.19 -6.54
N ASP A 166 -7.45 19.86 -6.34
CA ASP A 166 -6.91 18.51 -6.28
C ASP A 166 -6.24 18.30 -4.91
N TRP A 167 -5.88 17.07 -4.56
CA TRP A 167 -4.95 16.81 -3.47
C TRP A 167 -3.65 16.28 -4.02
N LYS A 168 -2.55 16.72 -3.41
CA LYS A 168 -1.21 16.27 -3.75
C LYS A 168 -0.50 15.83 -2.50
N GLY A 169 0.35 14.83 -2.63
CA GLY A 169 1.19 14.46 -1.52
C GLY A 169 2.08 13.28 -1.83
N THR A 170 2.51 12.61 -0.78
CA THR A 170 3.58 11.63 -0.85
C THR A 170 3.14 10.37 -0.14
N LEU A 171 3.27 9.24 -0.85
CA LEU A 171 3.14 7.90 -0.29
C LEU A 171 4.54 7.34 -0.09
N ARG A 172 4.89 7.03 1.16
CA ARG A 172 6.12 6.33 1.50
C ARG A 172 5.77 4.90 1.85
N ALA A 173 6.33 3.96 1.11
CA ALA A 173 6.06 2.54 1.30
C ALA A 173 7.37 1.77 1.42
N SER A 174 7.38 0.76 2.28
CA SER A 174 8.54 -0.10 2.51
C SER A 174 8.11 -1.56 2.57
N SER A 175 9.01 -2.45 2.17
CA SER A 175 8.83 -3.88 2.42
C SER A 175 8.80 -4.18 3.92
N GLY A 176 8.19 -5.30 4.31
CA GLY A 176 8.22 -5.75 5.71
C GLY A 176 9.63 -5.97 6.27
N SER A 177 10.62 -6.23 5.40
CA SER A 177 12.04 -6.33 5.78
C SER A 177 12.77 -4.98 5.89
N GLY A 178 12.18 -3.89 5.37
CA GLY A 178 12.80 -2.57 5.32
C GLY A 178 13.91 -2.40 4.28
N GLU A 179 14.25 -3.45 3.52
CA GLU A 179 15.31 -3.43 2.51
C GLU A 179 14.93 -2.63 1.26
N VAL A 180 13.63 -2.57 0.96
CA VAL A 180 13.09 -1.82 -0.17
C VAL A 180 12.25 -0.69 0.37
N ALA A 181 12.62 0.55 0.04
CA ALA A 181 11.88 1.75 0.35
C ALA A 181 11.53 2.52 -0.93
N ARG A 182 10.27 2.89 -1.06
CA ARG A 182 9.69 3.58 -2.20
C ARG A 182 9.03 4.86 -1.75
N GLU A 183 9.20 5.89 -2.57
CA GLU A 183 8.49 7.14 -2.43
C GLU A 183 7.70 7.37 -3.71
N ALA A 184 6.42 7.66 -3.56
CA ALA A 184 5.50 7.89 -4.65
C ALA A 184 4.84 9.26 -4.52
N GLU A 185 4.88 10.03 -5.60
CA GLU A 185 4.13 11.28 -5.71
C GLU A 185 2.69 10.93 -6.08
N VAL A 186 1.73 11.37 -5.27
CA VAL A 186 0.31 11.04 -5.40
C VAL A 186 -0.46 12.28 -5.78
N THR A 187 -1.34 12.16 -6.77
CA THR A 187 -2.33 13.19 -7.11
C THR A 187 -3.70 12.55 -7.20
N VAL A 188 -4.65 13.02 -6.39
CA VAL A 188 -6.05 12.58 -6.40
C VAL A 188 -6.99 13.73 -6.70
N LYS A 189 -8.06 13.42 -7.41
CA LYS A 189 -9.12 14.34 -7.80
C LYS A 189 -10.45 13.82 -7.32
N SER A 190 -11.41 14.71 -7.07
CA SER A 190 -12.76 14.28 -6.75
C SER A 190 -13.34 13.53 -7.96
N ALA A 191 -13.87 12.33 -7.71
CA ALA A 191 -14.56 11.60 -8.76
C ALA A 191 -15.87 12.35 -9.06
N PRO A 192 -16.24 12.54 -10.35
CA PRO A 192 -17.54 13.09 -10.71
C PRO A 192 -18.62 12.18 -10.11
N LYS A 193 -19.55 12.82 -9.39
CA LYS A 193 -20.65 12.18 -8.67
C LYS A 193 -21.73 11.70 -9.62
#